data_AF-A0A6G4U5W1-F1
#
_entry.id   AF-A0A6G4U5W1-F1
#
_cell.length_a   1.000
_cell.length_b   1.000
_cell.length_c   1.000
_cell.angle_alpha   90.00
_cell.angle_beta   90.00
_cell.angle_gamma   90.00
#
_symmetry.space_group_name_H-M   'P 1'
#
loop_
_entity.id
_entity.type
_entity.pdbx_description
1 polymer ?
#
loop_
_entity_poly.entity_id
_entity_poly.type
_entity_poly.pdbx_seq_one_letter_code
_entity_poly.pdbx_strand_id
1 'polypeptide(L)'
;MLGAEMVTAATGLFLWSLQDEIFIAGGFPALIGYLVFGVLAVVLTVFLACVGSVGVVLPLHLFARWAVRRAGRQDRWWWCLAAIAAVAAVVALAVGVPVAATGGPALLGPLLWLGLVAALTPATLFARAAASRKRPGARWGIVGTAVAGGAALWVAVLGTGITAYATGLLELYEAPRLSATELAGTWTGGHGDTLRLSADGTAVAHVTDDHPPGRITDEPKECTGTGRWSKSLQGDGIELTIVPCNLYGLTFGGTQEKPTLYDWYGDPDSGDRYILTRQD
;
A
#
# COMPACT_ATOMS: atom_id res chain seq x y z
N MET A 1 -16.14 -5.57 -11.73
CA MET A 1 -15.72 -6.32 -10.53
C MET A 1 -14.20 -6.33 -10.36
N LEU A 2 -13.40 -6.47 -11.43
CA LEU A 2 -11.94 -6.27 -11.38
C LEU A 2 -11.50 -4.95 -10.70
N GLY A 3 -12.23 -3.85 -10.89
CA GLY A 3 -11.93 -2.59 -10.23
C GLY A 3 -12.12 -2.61 -8.70
N ALA A 4 -13.12 -3.34 -8.20
CA ALA A 4 -13.37 -3.39 -6.76
C ALA A 4 -12.33 -4.22 -6.01
N GLU A 5 -11.89 -5.34 -6.60
CA GLU A 5 -10.82 -6.18 -6.03
C GLU A 5 -9.47 -5.46 -6.07
N MET A 6 -9.17 -4.71 -7.14
CA MET A 6 -7.95 -3.92 -7.25
C MET A 6 -7.94 -2.76 -6.24
N VAL A 7 -9.09 -2.12 -6.00
CA VAL A 7 -9.25 -1.12 -4.92
C VAL A 7 -9.06 -1.78 -3.56
N THR A 8 -9.63 -2.95 -3.32
CA THR A 8 -9.50 -3.62 -2.02
C THR A 8 -8.06 -4.05 -1.75
N ALA A 9 -7.35 -4.55 -2.76
CA ALA A 9 -5.93 -4.89 -2.66
C ALA A 9 -5.05 -3.64 -2.50
N ALA A 10 -5.34 -2.55 -3.22
CA ALA A 10 -4.63 -1.28 -3.07
C ALA A 10 -4.89 -0.65 -1.70
N THR A 11 -6.12 -0.71 -1.19
CA THR A 11 -6.47 -0.26 0.16
C THR A 11 -5.80 -1.15 1.20
N GLY A 12 -5.76 -2.47 1.01
CA GLY A 12 -5.05 -3.39 1.89
C GLY A 12 -3.54 -3.11 1.94
N LEU A 13 -2.91 -2.90 0.78
CA LEU A 13 -1.49 -2.52 0.68
C LEU A 13 -1.22 -1.14 1.28
N PHE A 14 -2.13 -0.18 1.09
CA PHE A 14 -2.03 1.15 1.69
C PHE A 14 -2.17 1.08 3.22
N LEU A 15 -3.15 0.32 3.73
CA LEU A 15 -3.33 0.11 5.17
C LEU A 15 -2.16 -0.65 5.80
N TRP A 16 -1.60 -1.63 5.08
CA TRP A 16 -0.39 -2.34 5.52
C TRP A 16 0.84 -1.42 5.51
N SER A 17 0.98 -0.59 4.48
CA SER A 17 2.03 0.43 4.39
C SER A 17 1.94 1.49 5.49
N LEU A 18 0.75 1.74 6.06
CA LEU A 18 0.57 2.61 7.23
C LEU A 18 1.06 1.96 8.54
N GLN A 19 1.38 0.66 8.54
CA GLN A 19 1.96 -0.03 9.70
C GLN A 19 3.48 0.13 9.77
N ASP A 20 4.14 0.42 8.65
CA ASP A 20 5.56 0.73 8.62
C ASP A 20 5.79 2.18 9.06
N GLU A 21 6.96 2.46 9.64
CA GLU A 21 7.42 3.79 10.04
C GLU A 21 7.68 4.69 8.82
N ILE A 22 6.77 4.81 7.86
CA ILE A 22 6.97 5.65 6.68
C ILE A 22 6.92 7.10 7.11
N PHE A 23 7.70 7.95 6.45
CA PHE A 23 7.55 9.41 6.53
C PHE A 23 6.13 9.80 6.11
N ILE A 24 5.20 9.74 7.06
CA ILE A 24 3.89 10.35 6.92
C ILE A 24 4.15 11.82 7.20
N ALA A 25 4.25 12.62 6.15
CA ALA A 25 4.21 14.06 6.30
C ALA A 25 3.00 14.39 7.18
N GLY A 26 3.23 14.78 8.43
CA GLY A 26 2.15 15.13 9.34
C GLY A 26 1.58 16.48 8.95
N GLY A 27 0.25 16.64 8.98
CA GLY A 27 -0.40 17.94 8.85
C GLY A 27 -1.33 18.09 7.63
N PHE A 28 -1.92 19.29 7.54
CA PHE A 28 -2.96 19.63 6.58
C PHE A 28 -2.59 19.35 5.09
N PRO A 29 -1.36 19.61 4.62
CA PRO A 29 -0.97 19.33 3.24
C PRO A 29 -0.99 17.83 2.88
N ALA A 30 -0.61 16.95 3.81
CA ALA A 30 -0.64 15.52 3.57
C ALA A 30 -2.06 14.96 3.52
N LEU A 31 -2.95 15.48 4.36
CA LEU A 31 -4.37 15.12 4.29
C LEU A 31 -4.98 15.45 2.92
N ILE A 32 -4.60 16.59 2.34
CA ILE A 32 -4.98 16.94 0.95
C ILE A 32 -4.37 15.94 -0.04
N GLY A 33 -3.09 15.59 0.12
CA GLY A 33 -2.41 14.58 -0.71
C GLY A 33 -3.13 13.23 -0.70
N TYR A 34 -3.51 12.73 0.48
CA TYR A 34 -4.27 11.48 0.62
C TYR A 34 -5.66 11.56 0.00
N LEU A 35 -6.37 12.67 0.15
CA LEU A 35 -7.67 12.88 -0.49
C LEU A 35 -7.54 12.88 -2.03
N VAL A 36 -6.57 13.60 -2.57
CA VAL A 36 -6.32 13.66 -4.01
C VAL A 36 -5.94 12.28 -4.55
N PHE A 37 -5.06 11.56 -3.85
CA PHE A 37 -4.67 10.20 -4.19
C PHE A 37 -5.89 9.26 -4.18
N GLY A 38 -6.72 9.33 -3.15
CA GLY A 38 -7.95 8.53 -3.05
C GLY A 38 -8.92 8.81 -4.21
N VAL A 39 -9.13 10.08 -4.56
CA VAL A 39 -9.96 10.47 -5.72
C VAL A 39 -9.37 9.95 -7.01
N LEU A 40 -8.06 10.11 -7.22
CA LEU A 40 -7.37 9.63 -8.42
C LEU A 40 -7.46 8.10 -8.54
N ALA A 41 -7.28 7.38 -7.44
CA ALA A 41 -7.42 5.92 -7.40
C ALA A 41 -8.84 5.47 -7.77
N VAL A 42 -9.88 6.15 -7.28
CA VAL A 42 -11.27 5.89 -7.67
C VAL A 42 -11.49 6.15 -9.17
N VAL A 43 -11.02 7.30 -9.68
CA VAL A 43 -11.15 7.64 -11.10
C VAL A 43 -10.43 6.64 -11.98
N LEU A 44 -9.19 6.29 -11.65
CA LEU A 44 -8.39 5.31 -12.38
C LEU A 44 -9.06 3.94 -12.36
N THR A 45 -9.63 3.53 -11.23
CA THR A 45 -10.37 2.27 -11.12
C THR A 45 -11.58 2.25 -12.03
N VAL A 46 -12.37 3.32 -12.06
CA VAL A 46 -13.52 3.44 -12.96
C VAL A 46 -13.06 3.40 -14.41
N PHE A 47 -11.99 4.11 -14.74
CA PHE A 47 -11.41 4.12 -16.09
C PHE A 47 -10.95 2.73 -16.51
N LEU A 48 -10.17 2.02 -15.69
CA LEU A 48 -9.71 0.66 -15.95
C LEU A 48 -10.87 -0.32 -16.06
N ALA A 49 -11.91 -0.17 -15.23
CA ALA A 49 -13.13 -0.96 -15.34
C ALA A 49 -13.87 -0.73 -16.67
N CYS A 50 -13.92 0.52 -17.14
CA CYS A 50 -14.47 0.87 -18.46
C CYS A 50 -13.64 0.28 -19.60
N VAL A 51 -12.32 0.45 -19.56
CA VAL A 51 -11.39 -0.12 -20.56
C VAL A 51 -11.50 -1.64 -20.60
N GLY A 52 -11.51 -2.31 -19.44
CA GLY A 52 -11.70 -3.76 -19.35
C GLY A 52 -13.08 -4.20 -19.87
N SER A 53 -14.13 -3.42 -19.60
CA SER A 53 -15.47 -3.73 -20.12
C SER A 53 -15.55 -3.60 -21.65
N VAL A 54 -14.94 -2.55 -22.23
CA VAL A 54 -14.94 -2.33 -23.67
C VAL A 54 -13.99 -3.27 -24.40
N GLY A 55 -12.79 -3.50 -23.84
CA GLY A 55 -11.73 -4.28 -24.47
C GLY A 55 -11.88 -5.80 -24.30
N VAL A 56 -12.51 -6.27 -23.21
CA VAL A 56 -12.61 -7.70 -22.91
C VAL A 56 -14.06 -8.17 -22.92
N VAL A 57 -14.95 -7.49 -22.17
CA VAL A 57 -16.33 -7.97 -21.98
C VAL A 57 -17.15 -7.84 -23.27
N LEU A 58 -17.02 -6.71 -23.99
CA LEU A 58 -17.77 -6.48 -25.23
C LEU A 58 -17.37 -7.47 -26.35
N PRO A 59 -16.09 -7.66 -26.67
CA PRO A 59 -15.67 -8.58 -27.74
C PRO A 59 -16.00 -10.03 -27.38
N LEU A 60 -15.87 -10.40 -26.10
CA LEU A 60 -16.25 -11.72 -25.62
C LEU A 60 -17.75 -11.99 -25.80
N HIS A 61 -18.59 -10.98 -25.52
CA HIS A 61 -20.03 -11.11 -25.74
C HIS A 61 -20.41 -11.20 -27.22
N LEU A 62 -19.74 -10.41 -28.07
CA LEU A 62 -19.91 -10.48 -29.53
C LEU A 62 -19.47 -11.84 -30.08
N PHE A 63 -18.34 -12.36 -29.62
CA PHE A 63 -17.82 -13.67 -30.00
C PHE A 63 -18.76 -14.80 -29.57
N ALA A 64 -19.25 -14.77 -28.33
CA ALA A 64 -20.24 -15.74 -27.84
C ALA A 64 -21.52 -15.72 -28.69
N ARG A 65 -22.03 -14.53 -29.03
CA ARG A 65 -23.21 -14.40 -29.91
C ARG A 65 -22.95 -14.90 -31.33
N TRP A 66 -21.78 -14.60 -31.87
CA TRP A 66 -21.37 -15.07 -33.18
C TRP A 66 -21.27 -16.60 -33.22
N ALA A 67 -20.63 -17.21 -32.22
CA ALA A 67 -20.50 -18.66 -32.10
C ALA A 67 -21.87 -19.35 -31.99
N VAL A 68 -22.78 -18.80 -31.18
CA VAL A 68 -24.15 -19.31 -31.03
C VAL A 68 -24.93 -19.23 -32.35
N ARG A 69 -24.85 -18.10 -33.07
CA ARG A 69 -25.49 -17.92 -34.37
C ARG A 69 -24.97 -18.91 -35.40
N ARG A 70 -23.65 -19.11 -35.44
CA ARG A 70 -23.01 -20.04 -36.38
C ARG A 70 -23.37 -21.51 -36.09
N ALA A 71 -23.58 -21.84 -34.82
CA ALA A 71 -24.03 -23.16 -34.38
C ALA A 71 -25.55 -23.39 -34.54
N GLY A 72 -26.32 -22.39 -35.01
CA GLY A 72 -27.78 -22.50 -35.17
C GLY A 72 -28.54 -22.72 -33.85
N ARG A 73 -27.93 -22.37 -32.70
CA ARG A 73 -28.47 -22.67 -31.37
C ARG A 73 -29.17 -21.46 -30.75
N GLN A 74 -30.06 -21.72 -29.78
CA GLN A 74 -30.71 -20.67 -29.00
C GLN A 74 -29.71 -19.99 -28.05
N ASP A 75 -29.79 -18.67 -27.97
CA ASP A 75 -28.96 -17.82 -27.10
C ASP A 75 -29.31 -18.04 -25.61
N ARG A 76 -28.56 -18.93 -24.93
CA ARG A 76 -28.72 -19.26 -23.51
C ARG A 76 -27.53 -18.78 -22.67
N TRP A 77 -27.74 -18.49 -21.39
CA TRP A 77 -26.74 -17.90 -20.47
C TRP A 77 -25.46 -18.75 -20.29
N TRP A 78 -25.58 -20.08 -20.35
CA TRP A 78 -24.43 -20.99 -20.21
C TRP A 78 -23.43 -20.90 -21.38
N TRP A 79 -23.84 -20.43 -22.56
CA TRP A 79 -22.90 -20.14 -23.65
C TRP A 79 -21.96 -18.97 -23.33
N CYS A 80 -22.44 -17.99 -22.56
CA CYS A 80 -21.57 -16.92 -22.07
C CYS A 80 -20.55 -17.46 -21.06
N LEU A 81 -20.99 -18.33 -20.13
CA LEU A 81 -20.07 -18.96 -19.17
C LEU A 81 -19.02 -19.84 -19.85
N ALA A 82 -19.42 -20.63 -20.84
CA ALA A 82 -18.50 -21.45 -21.62
C ALA A 82 -17.46 -20.59 -22.36
N ALA A 83 -17.89 -19.47 -22.97
CA ALA A 83 -16.97 -18.55 -23.64
C ALA A 83 -15.98 -17.91 -22.65
N ILE A 84 -16.44 -17.53 -21.45
CA ILE A 84 -15.58 -16.97 -20.38
C ILE A 84 -14.56 -18.01 -19.92
N ALA A 85 -15.02 -19.23 -19.61
CA ALA A 85 -14.14 -20.31 -19.17
C ALA A 85 -13.08 -20.64 -20.23
N ALA A 86 -13.46 -20.64 -21.51
CA ALA A 86 -12.54 -20.89 -22.62
C ALA A 86 -11.49 -19.77 -22.77
N VAL A 87 -11.91 -18.50 -22.75
CA VAL A 87 -10.95 -17.38 -22.86
C VAL A 87 -10.05 -17.30 -21.63
N ALA A 88 -10.61 -17.51 -20.44
CA ALA A 88 -9.81 -17.61 -19.22
C ALA A 88 -8.79 -18.74 -19.32
N ALA A 89 -9.15 -19.90 -19.89
CA ALA A 89 -8.24 -21.03 -20.03
C ALA A 89 -7.09 -20.71 -21.00
N VAL A 90 -7.38 -20.03 -22.11
CA VAL A 90 -6.34 -19.60 -23.06
C VAL A 90 -5.35 -18.65 -22.41
N VAL A 91 -5.83 -17.65 -21.67
CA VAL A 91 -4.96 -16.69 -20.96
C VAL A 91 -4.16 -17.39 -19.87
N ALA A 92 -4.80 -18.26 -19.08
CA ALA A 92 -4.14 -19.00 -18.02
C ALA A 92 -3.05 -19.95 -18.55
N LEU A 93 -3.28 -20.59 -19.71
CA LEU A 93 -2.27 -21.41 -20.38
C LEU A 93 -1.13 -20.55 -20.96
N ALA A 94 -1.46 -19.43 -21.61
CA ALA A 94 -0.47 -18.55 -22.22
C ALA A 94 0.50 -17.94 -21.19
N VAL A 95 0.04 -17.69 -19.97
CA VAL A 95 0.87 -17.17 -18.87
C VAL A 95 1.46 -18.29 -18.02
N GLY A 96 0.66 -19.30 -17.67
CA GLY A 96 1.06 -20.38 -16.76
C GLY A 96 2.13 -21.30 -17.35
N VAL A 97 2.08 -21.60 -18.65
CA VAL A 97 3.04 -22.50 -19.29
C VAL A 97 4.46 -21.90 -19.33
N PRO A 98 4.68 -20.65 -19.77
CA PRO A 98 6.01 -20.04 -19.71
C PRO A 98 6.55 -19.94 -18.29
N VAL A 99 5.71 -19.54 -17.32
CA VAL A 99 6.14 -19.39 -15.93
C VAL A 99 6.50 -20.73 -15.30
N ALA A 100 5.74 -21.79 -15.57
CA ALA A 100 6.09 -23.12 -15.12
C ALA A 100 7.40 -23.62 -15.76
N ALA A 101 7.63 -23.29 -17.04
CA ALA A 101 8.86 -23.65 -17.76
C ALA A 101 10.11 -22.97 -17.20
N THR A 102 9.98 -21.80 -16.56
CA THR A 102 11.08 -21.09 -15.89
C THR A 102 11.22 -21.43 -14.40
N GLY A 103 10.55 -22.47 -13.92
CA GLY A 103 10.61 -22.91 -12.52
C GLY A 103 9.68 -22.15 -11.56
N GLY A 104 8.72 -21.41 -12.10
CA GLY A 104 7.70 -20.71 -11.32
C GLY A 104 6.64 -21.64 -10.70
N PRO A 105 5.75 -21.09 -9.87
CA PRO A 105 4.78 -21.87 -9.12
C PRO A 105 3.77 -22.58 -10.02
N ALA A 106 3.69 -23.91 -9.91
CA ALA A 106 2.82 -24.76 -10.73
C ALA A 106 1.32 -24.44 -10.60
N LEU A 107 0.90 -23.85 -9.48
CA LEU A 107 -0.49 -23.47 -9.23
C LEU A 107 -0.89 -22.14 -9.87
N LEU A 108 0.05 -21.37 -10.43
CA LEU A 108 -0.25 -20.06 -10.98
C LEU A 108 -1.27 -20.11 -12.11
N GLY A 109 -1.13 -21.05 -13.05
CA GLY A 109 -2.07 -21.22 -14.16
C GLY A 109 -3.51 -21.52 -13.69
N PRO A 110 -3.74 -22.57 -12.88
CA PRO A 110 -5.05 -22.88 -12.32
C PRO A 110 -5.66 -21.73 -11.49
N LEU A 111 -4.85 -21.06 -10.67
CA LEU A 111 -5.32 -19.94 -9.86
C LEU A 111 -5.71 -18.74 -10.73
N LEU A 112 -4.89 -18.43 -11.74
CA LEU A 112 -5.19 -17.38 -12.72
C LEU A 112 -6.47 -17.70 -13.51
N TRP A 113 -6.66 -18.96 -13.89
CA TRP A 113 -7.89 -19.40 -14.55
C TRP A 113 -9.13 -19.17 -13.68
N LEU A 114 -9.11 -19.65 -12.43
CA LEU A 114 -10.20 -19.48 -11.49
C LEU A 114 -10.47 -17.99 -11.21
N GLY A 115 -9.43 -17.20 -11.01
CA GLY A 115 -9.53 -15.76 -10.80
C GLY A 115 -10.19 -15.04 -11.98
N LEU A 116 -9.77 -15.35 -13.22
CA LEU A 116 -10.36 -14.75 -14.42
C LEU A 116 -11.83 -15.15 -14.59
N VAL A 117 -12.20 -16.40 -14.33
CA VAL A 117 -13.60 -16.84 -14.38
C VAL A 117 -14.44 -16.12 -13.33
N ALA A 118 -13.96 -16.07 -12.08
CA ALA A 118 -14.65 -15.38 -10.99
C ALA A 118 -14.82 -13.88 -11.28
N ALA A 119 -13.80 -13.24 -11.83
CA ALA A 119 -13.81 -11.81 -12.12
C ALA A 119 -14.70 -11.41 -13.32
N LEU A 120 -14.73 -12.23 -14.37
CA LEU A 120 -15.44 -11.92 -15.64
C LEU A 120 -16.89 -12.36 -15.64
N THR A 121 -17.24 -13.42 -14.90
CA THR A 121 -18.60 -13.99 -14.87
C THR A 121 -19.69 -12.97 -14.48
N PRO A 122 -19.53 -12.19 -13.39
CA PRO A 122 -20.59 -11.28 -12.98
C PRO A 122 -20.77 -10.15 -13.99
N ALA A 123 -19.67 -9.54 -14.46
CA ALA A 123 -19.70 -8.42 -15.39
C ALA A 123 -20.38 -8.77 -16.72
N THR A 124 -20.04 -9.93 -17.28
CA THR A 124 -20.61 -10.44 -18.54
C THR A 124 -22.09 -10.83 -18.38
N LEU A 125 -22.48 -11.45 -17.27
CA LEU A 125 -23.88 -11.77 -16.99
C LEU A 125 -24.73 -10.51 -16.78
N PHE A 126 -24.20 -9.50 -16.07
CA PHE A 126 -24.85 -8.20 -15.92
C PHE A 126 -25.01 -7.49 -17.27
N ALA A 127 -23.97 -7.46 -18.10
CA ALA A 127 -24.02 -6.89 -19.44
C ALA A 127 -25.07 -7.60 -20.31
N ARG A 128 -25.15 -8.93 -20.25
CA ARG A 128 -26.17 -9.73 -20.94
C ARG A 128 -27.58 -9.44 -20.44
N ALA A 129 -27.76 -9.36 -19.12
CA ALA A 129 -29.04 -9.03 -18.50
C ALA A 129 -29.52 -7.63 -18.94
N ALA A 130 -28.61 -6.66 -19.01
CA ALA A 130 -28.91 -5.31 -19.47
C ALA A 130 -29.25 -5.27 -20.98
N ALA A 131 -28.51 -6.02 -21.80
CA ALA A 131 -28.71 -6.08 -23.24
C ALA A 131 -29.99 -6.83 -23.67
N SER A 132 -30.46 -7.78 -22.86
CA SER A 132 -31.65 -8.59 -23.18
C SER A 132 -32.98 -7.90 -22.86
N ARG A 133 -32.98 -6.82 -22.07
CA ARG A 133 -34.20 -6.06 -21.76
C ARG A 133 -34.47 -4.97 -22.80
N LYS A 134 -35.63 -5.07 -23.46
CA LYS A 134 -36.13 -4.12 -24.47
C LYS A 134 -36.69 -2.81 -23.89
N ARG A 135 -36.94 -2.74 -22.57
CA ARG A 135 -37.54 -1.56 -21.92
C ARG A 135 -36.48 -0.64 -21.29
N PRO A 136 -36.45 0.66 -21.61
CA PRO A 136 -35.41 1.58 -21.12
C PRO A 136 -35.36 1.72 -19.59
N GLY A 137 -36.51 1.73 -18.89
CA GLY A 137 -36.55 1.80 -17.42
C GLY A 137 -35.92 0.58 -16.71
N ALA A 138 -35.87 -0.58 -17.38
CA ALA A 138 -35.32 -1.79 -16.79
C ALA A 138 -33.77 -1.85 -16.83
N ARG A 139 -33.14 -0.98 -17.65
CA ARG A 139 -31.68 -0.82 -17.71
C ARG A 139 -31.18 -0.02 -16.51
N TRP A 140 -31.91 1.02 -16.12
CA TRP A 140 -31.65 1.82 -14.93
C TRP A 140 -31.74 0.99 -13.64
N GLY A 141 -32.65 0.01 -13.58
CA GLY A 141 -32.70 -0.92 -12.45
C GLY A 141 -31.42 -1.75 -12.27
N ILE A 142 -30.77 -2.15 -13.36
CA ILE A 142 -29.50 -2.90 -13.30
C ILE A 142 -28.35 -2.00 -12.87
N VAL A 143 -28.30 -0.78 -13.40
CA VAL A 143 -27.35 0.25 -12.94
C VAL A 143 -27.56 0.51 -11.45
N GLY A 144 -28.80 0.66 -11.01
CA GLY A 144 -29.16 0.81 -9.59
C GLY A 144 -28.67 -0.37 -8.74
N THR A 145 -28.89 -1.62 -9.17
CA THR A 145 -28.38 -2.79 -8.43
C THR A 145 -26.86 -2.88 -8.43
N ALA A 146 -26.19 -2.47 -9.50
CA ALA A 146 -24.73 -2.47 -9.57
C ALA A 146 -24.12 -1.38 -8.68
N VAL A 147 -24.72 -0.18 -8.67
CA VAL A 147 -24.35 0.92 -7.77
C VAL A 147 -24.61 0.54 -6.32
N ALA A 148 -25.77 -0.03 -6.01
CA ALA A 148 -26.10 -0.49 -4.67
C ALA A 148 -25.18 -1.62 -4.19
N GLY A 149 -24.87 -2.59 -5.06
CA GLY A 149 -23.91 -3.66 -4.76
C GLY A 149 -22.49 -3.13 -4.55
N GLY A 150 -22.05 -2.17 -5.38
CA GLY A 150 -20.77 -1.48 -5.20
C GLY A 150 -20.70 -0.68 -3.91
N ALA A 151 -21.77 0.05 -3.56
CA ALA A 151 -21.88 0.80 -2.32
C ALA A 151 -21.88 -0.15 -1.10
N ALA A 152 -22.61 -1.27 -1.16
CA ALA A 152 -22.62 -2.26 -0.09
C ALA A 152 -21.24 -2.89 0.12
N LEU A 153 -20.51 -3.19 -0.97
CA LEU A 153 -19.14 -3.70 -0.89
C LEU A 153 -18.20 -2.65 -0.25
N TRP A 154 -18.33 -1.38 -0.65
CA TRP A 154 -17.59 -0.28 -0.04
C TRP A 154 -17.86 -0.14 1.45
N VAL A 155 -19.13 -0.19 1.85
CA VAL A 155 -19.52 -0.16 3.27
C VAL A 155 -18.97 -1.37 4.01
N ALA A 156 -18.94 -2.55 3.40
CA ALA A 156 -18.36 -3.75 4.00
C ALA A 156 -16.84 -3.62 4.18
N VAL A 157 -16.11 -3.11 3.18
CA VAL A 157 -14.65 -2.89 3.27
C VAL A 157 -14.33 -1.84 4.33
N LEU A 158 -14.99 -0.68 4.29
CA LEU A 158 -14.81 0.37 5.30
C LEU A 158 -15.20 -0.11 6.69
N GLY A 159 -16.34 -0.78 6.81
CA GLY A 159 -16.80 -1.35 8.07
C GLY A 159 -15.82 -2.37 8.63
N THR A 160 -15.24 -3.23 7.79
CA THR A 160 -14.21 -4.20 8.20
C THR A 160 -12.93 -3.49 8.64
N GLY A 161 -12.46 -2.49 7.89
CA GLY A 161 -11.28 -1.69 8.26
C GLY A 161 -11.47 -0.93 9.57
N ILE A 162 -12.60 -0.26 9.74
CA ILE A 162 -12.97 0.45 10.99
C ILE A 162 -13.07 -0.54 12.15
N THR A 163 -13.70 -1.70 11.94
CA THR A 163 -13.84 -2.71 12.99
C THR A 163 -12.47 -3.24 13.39
N ALA A 164 -11.63 -3.60 12.42
CA ALA A 164 -10.28 -4.10 12.68
C ALA A 164 -9.42 -3.06 13.42
N TYR A 165 -9.54 -1.77 13.07
CA TYR A 165 -8.90 -0.68 13.82
C TYR A 165 -9.45 -0.56 15.25
N ALA A 166 -10.78 -0.51 15.41
CA ALA A 166 -11.43 -0.36 16.71
C ALA A 166 -11.18 -1.54 17.65
N THR A 167 -10.97 -2.75 17.12
CA THR A 167 -10.63 -3.93 17.92
C THR A 167 -9.14 -4.08 18.21
N GLY A 168 -8.28 -3.17 17.74
CA GLY A 168 -6.82 -3.27 17.86
C GLY A 168 -6.22 -4.38 17.01
N LEU A 169 -6.94 -4.88 16.00
CA LEU A 169 -6.38 -5.83 15.03
C LEU A 169 -5.43 -5.11 14.06
N LEU A 170 -5.72 -3.82 13.81
CA LEU A 170 -4.88 -2.86 13.10
C LEU A 170 -4.51 -1.76 14.10
N GLU A 171 -3.37 -1.90 14.76
CA GLU A 171 -2.79 -0.83 15.55
C GLU A 171 -2.05 0.13 14.60
N LEU A 172 -2.40 1.42 14.67
CA LEU A 172 -1.59 2.46 14.04
C LEU A 172 -0.26 2.53 14.79
N TYR A 173 0.83 2.68 14.04
CA TYR A 173 2.13 2.90 14.64
C TYR A 173 2.08 4.13 15.57
N GLU A 174 2.46 3.94 16.82
CA GLU A 174 2.63 5.00 17.80
C GLU A 174 4.10 5.02 18.23
N ALA A 175 4.80 6.13 17.96
CA ALA A 175 6.19 6.29 18.34
C ALA A 175 6.37 6.13 19.87
N PRO A 176 7.51 5.58 20.32
CA PRO A 176 7.72 5.32 21.74
C PRO A 176 7.73 6.61 22.55
N ARG A 177 7.00 6.62 23.66
CA ARG A 177 6.91 7.76 24.57
C ARG A 177 7.95 7.63 25.66
N LEU A 178 9.17 8.05 25.36
CA LEU A 178 10.27 8.01 26.30
C LEU A 178 10.32 9.27 27.19
N SER A 179 10.52 9.08 28.48
CA SER A 179 10.88 10.13 29.44
C SER A 179 12.33 10.58 29.25
N ALA A 180 12.70 11.77 29.75
CA ALA A 180 14.08 12.24 29.70
C ALA A 180 15.07 11.28 30.38
N THR A 181 14.61 10.58 31.43
CA THR A 181 15.39 9.56 32.12
C THR A 181 15.57 8.29 31.32
N GLU A 182 14.58 7.90 30.51
CA GLU A 182 14.68 6.74 29.60
C GLU A 182 15.49 7.06 28.35
N LEU A 183 15.53 8.33 27.94
CA LEU A 183 16.39 8.80 26.84
C LEU A 183 17.87 8.83 27.22
N ALA A 184 18.17 9.09 28.49
CA ALA A 184 19.53 9.05 29.00
C ALA A 184 20.09 7.62 28.90
N GLY A 185 21.30 7.50 28.35
CA GLY A 185 21.92 6.21 28.06
C GLY A 185 22.83 6.27 26.84
N THR A 186 23.30 5.11 26.42
CA THR A 186 24.10 4.94 25.21
C THR A 186 23.22 4.39 24.10
N TRP A 187 23.30 5.01 22.94
CA TRP A 187 22.63 4.62 21.72
C TRP A 187 23.67 4.24 20.68
N THR A 188 23.43 3.18 19.92
CA THR A 188 24.39 2.64 18.95
C THR A 188 23.79 2.44 17.57
N GLY A 189 24.52 2.87 16.55
CA GLY A 189 24.21 2.64 15.14
C GLY A 189 24.78 1.33 14.62
N GLY A 190 24.28 0.88 13.48
CA GLY A 190 24.72 -0.36 12.84
C GLY A 190 26.19 -0.36 12.38
N HIS A 191 26.79 0.82 12.26
CA HIS A 191 28.16 1.02 11.73
C HIS A 191 29.20 1.36 12.81
N GLY A 192 28.86 1.18 14.10
CA GLY A 192 29.76 1.51 15.22
C GLY A 192 29.57 2.92 15.77
N ASP A 193 28.60 3.67 15.25
CA ASP A 193 28.24 4.99 15.74
C ASP A 193 27.72 4.90 17.17
N THR A 194 28.10 5.85 18.03
CA THR A 194 27.61 5.91 19.39
C THR A 194 27.14 7.33 19.75
N LEU A 195 26.01 7.41 20.43
CA LEU A 195 25.47 8.64 20.99
C LEU A 195 25.15 8.40 22.47
N ARG A 196 25.85 9.09 23.35
CA ARG A 196 25.60 9.06 24.78
C ARG A 196 24.83 10.30 25.20
N LEU A 197 23.63 10.11 25.72
CA LEU A 197 22.78 11.15 26.28
C LEU A 197 22.85 11.10 27.81
N SER A 198 23.30 12.19 28.40
CA SER A 198 23.36 12.36 29.86
C SER A 198 22.09 13.03 30.37
N ALA A 199 21.64 12.67 31.57
CA ALA A 199 20.41 13.20 32.18
C ALA A 199 20.47 14.71 32.49
N ASP A 200 21.66 15.32 32.46
CA ASP A 200 21.89 16.76 32.62
C ASP A 200 21.68 17.55 31.31
N GLY A 201 21.33 16.89 30.21
CA GLY A 201 21.18 17.50 28.88
C GLY A 201 22.47 17.58 28.09
N THR A 202 23.58 16.98 28.56
CA THR A 202 24.82 16.86 27.79
C THR A 202 24.74 15.66 26.84
N ALA A 203 25.23 15.82 25.61
CA ALA A 203 25.32 14.74 24.62
C ALA A 203 26.76 14.57 24.14
N VAL A 204 27.21 13.32 23.96
CA VAL A 204 28.50 12.99 23.37
C VAL A 204 28.25 12.03 22.22
N ALA A 205 28.72 12.37 21.02
CA ALA A 205 28.60 11.51 19.86
C ALA A 205 29.98 11.13 19.32
N HIS A 206 30.05 9.91 18.83
CA HIS A 206 31.10 9.39 17.98
C HIS A 206 30.42 8.82 16.74
N VAL A 207 30.57 9.49 15.60
CA VAL A 207 29.99 9.04 14.33
C VAL A 207 31.13 8.55 13.45
N THR A 208 30.92 7.38 12.90
CA THR A 208 31.83 6.65 12.02
C THR A 208 31.44 6.87 10.56
N ASP A 209 32.39 6.56 9.68
CA ASP A 209 32.65 7.18 8.37
C ASP A 209 31.62 6.95 7.25
N ASP A 210 30.31 6.92 7.52
CA ASP A 210 29.36 6.60 6.45
C ASP A 210 28.20 7.57 6.26
N HIS A 211 27.57 8.16 7.29
CA HIS A 211 26.37 8.99 7.03
C HIS A 211 26.16 10.06 8.10
N PRO A 212 26.66 11.31 7.93
CA PRO A 212 26.25 12.37 8.83
C PRO A 212 24.75 12.66 8.64
N PRO A 213 23.98 12.77 9.74
CA PRO A 213 22.58 13.20 9.70
C PRO A 213 22.49 14.64 9.17
N GLY A 214 21.57 14.86 8.22
CA GLY A 214 21.24 16.19 7.70
C GLY A 214 22.32 16.92 6.89
N ARG A 215 22.63 16.49 5.66
CA ARG A 215 22.73 17.30 4.41
C ARG A 215 23.54 16.61 3.31
N ILE A 216 23.24 17.01 2.07
CA ILE A 216 23.81 16.65 0.75
C ILE A 216 25.30 17.11 0.61
N THR A 217 26.11 17.12 1.66
CA THR A 217 27.51 17.58 1.55
C THR A 217 28.47 16.42 1.67
N ASP A 218 29.09 16.12 0.53
CA ASP A 218 30.15 15.15 0.33
C ASP A 218 31.36 15.46 1.22
N GLU A 219 31.56 14.63 2.26
CA GLU A 219 32.85 14.03 2.65
C GLU A 219 32.64 13.19 3.92
N PRO A 220 32.91 11.88 3.89
CA PRO A 220 32.98 11.04 5.08
C PRO A 220 34.04 11.57 6.03
N LYS A 221 33.65 11.89 7.26
CA LYS A 221 34.58 12.23 8.34
C LYS A 221 34.09 11.59 9.62
N GLU A 222 34.91 10.69 10.15
CA GLU A 222 34.85 10.33 11.57
C GLU A 222 34.78 11.60 12.41
N CYS A 223 33.76 11.69 13.26
CA CYS A 223 33.57 12.84 14.12
C CYS A 223 33.43 12.38 15.57
N THR A 224 34.00 13.16 16.48
CA THR A 224 33.74 13.04 17.90
C THR A 224 33.43 14.42 18.43
N GLY A 225 32.27 14.57 19.08
CA GLY A 225 31.79 15.87 19.52
C GLY A 225 30.98 15.79 20.80
N THR A 226 30.98 16.89 21.55
CA THR A 226 30.08 17.09 22.69
C THR A 226 29.12 18.21 22.35
N GLY A 227 27.89 18.11 22.85
CA GLY A 227 26.85 19.09 22.63
C GLY A 227 25.76 19.01 23.67
N ARG A 228 24.57 19.50 23.30
CA ARG A 228 23.40 19.49 24.18
C ARG A 228 22.22 18.82 23.52
N TRP A 229 21.36 18.26 24.34
CA TRP A 229 20.11 17.68 23.91
C TRP A 229 18.97 18.06 24.86
N SER A 230 17.75 18.02 24.33
CA SER A 230 16.52 18.12 25.10
C SER A 230 15.40 17.37 24.38
N LYS A 231 14.30 17.07 25.07
CA LYS A 231 13.14 16.46 24.42
C LYS A 231 12.42 17.50 23.55
N SER A 232 12.06 17.12 22.32
CA SER A 232 11.29 17.99 21.42
C SER A 232 9.97 18.41 22.06
N LEU A 233 9.63 19.69 21.91
CA LEU A 233 8.33 20.23 22.35
C LEU A 233 7.17 19.68 21.52
N GLN A 234 7.44 19.21 20.31
CA GLN A 234 6.46 18.58 19.41
C GLN A 234 6.20 17.11 19.79
N GLY A 235 7.06 16.52 20.63
CA GLY A 235 6.91 15.17 21.16
C GLY A 235 7.28 14.05 20.18
N ASP A 236 7.81 14.41 19.02
CA ASP A 236 8.23 13.54 17.92
C ASP A 236 9.68 13.06 18.02
N GLY A 237 10.46 13.59 18.95
CA GLY A 237 11.87 13.24 19.07
C GLY A 237 12.64 14.02 20.13
N ILE A 238 13.92 14.23 19.86
CA ILE A 238 14.84 15.06 20.64
C ILE A 238 15.37 16.22 19.79
N GLU A 239 15.54 17.37 20.41
CA GLU A 239 16.36 18.45 19.89
C GLU A 239 17.80 18.17 20.33
N LEU A 240 18.69 18.00 19.37
CA LEU A 240 20.10 17.66 19.58
C LEU A 240 20.95 18.67 18.83
N THR A 241 22.11 19.06 19.37
CA THR A 241 23.06 19.91 18.66
C THR A 241 24.48 19.50 19.02
N ILE A 242 25.16 18.83 18.09
CA ILE A 242 26.58 18.49 18.18
C ILE A 242 27.28 19.03 16.94
N VAL A 243 27.77 20.26 17.05
CA VAL A 243 28.38 21.03 15.93
C VAL A 243 29.52 20.29 15.24
N PRO A 244 30.49 19.67 15.95
CA PRO A 244 31.59 18.95 15.30
C PRO A 244 31.15 17.78 14.42
N CYS A 245 29.95 17.25 14.66
CA CYS A 245 29.37 16.11 13.96
C CYS A 245 28.24 16.51 13.01
N ASN A 246 27.94 17.81 12.89
CA ASN A 246 26.78 18.31 12.14
C ASN A 246 25.45 17.61 12.51
N LEU A 247 25.31 17.11 13.74
CA LEU A 247 24.17 16.29 14.16
C LEU A 247 23.13 17.19 14.84
N TYR A 248 21.95 17.31 14.24
CA TYR A 248 20.87 18.19 14.68
C TYR A 248 19.52 17.48 14.73
N GLY A 249 18.99 17.33 15.94
CA GLY A 249 17.70 16.66 16.16
C GLY A 249 17.70 15.18 15.78
N LEU A 250 16.86 14.39 16.43
CA LEU A 250 16.59 12.99 16.06
C LEU A 250 15.12 12.69 16.36
N THR A 251 14.48 11.86 15.53
CA THR A 251 13.07 11.46 15.65
C THR A 251 12.95 10.12 16.39
N PHE A 252 11.87 9.90 17.13
CA PHE A 252 11.58 8.60 17.75
C PHE A 252 11.07 7.59 16.72
N GLY A 253 11.74 6.44 16.64
CA GLY A 253 11.32 5.27 15.90
C GLY A 253 11.20 4.05 16.82
N GLY A 254 10.92 2.88 16.23
CA GLY A 254 10.86 1.60 16.91
C GLY A 254 9.60 1.41 17.76
N THR A 255 9.66 0.48 18.70
CA THR A 255 8.55 0.18 19.62
C THR A 255 8.88 0.62 21.03
N GLN A 256 7.91 0.60 21.93
CA GLN A 256 8.18 0.87 23.36
C GLN A 256 9.20 -0.09 23.98
N GLU A 257 9.24 -1.34 23.50
CA GLU A 257 10.20 -2.34 23.97
C GLU A 257 11.58 -2.17 23.33
N LYS A 258 11.63 -1.69 22.09
CA LYS A 258 12.86 -1.52 21.30
C LYS A 258 12.86 -0.14 20.65
N PRO A 259 13.05 0.93 21.43
CA PRO A 259 13.01 2.28 20.89
C PRO A 259 14.23 2.54 20.03
N THR A 260 14.04 3.36 19.00
CA THR A 260 15.13 3.86 18.15
C THR A 260 15.08 5.38 18.06
N LEU A 261 16.24 5.96 17.76
CA LEU A 261 16.37 7.35 17.34
C LEU A 261 16.83 7.34 15.90
N TYR A 262 16.20 8.14 15.04
CA TYR A 262 16.60 8.19 13.64
C TYR A 262 16.57 9.59 13.04
N ASP A 263 17.33 9.76 11.98
CA ASP A 263 17.22 10.90 11.07
C ASP A 263 17.24 10.42 9.63
N TRP A 264 16.63 11.20 8.74
CA TRP A 264 16.64 10.93 7.30
C TRP A 264 17.92 11.50 6.69
N TYR A 265 18.52 10.75 5.78
CA TYR A 265 19.66 11.23 5.00
C TYR A 265 19.47 10.95 3.51
N GLY A 266 20.24 11.64 2.68
CA GLY A 266 20.19 11.47 1.23
C GLY A 266 18.95 12.10 0.59
N ASP A 267 18.47 11.45 -0.47
CA ASP A 267 17.26 11.84 -1.19
C ASP A 267 16.03 11.46 -0.35
N PRO A 268 15.11 12.39 -0.04
CA PRO A 268 13.88 12.08 0.67
C PRO A 268 13.08 10.92 0.06
N ASP A 269 13.22 10.68 -1.24
CA ASP A 269 12.55 9.60 -1.96
C ASP A 269 13.25 8.23 -1.83
N SER A 270 14.51 8.16 -1.35
CA SER A 270 15.22 6.89 -1.18
C SER A 270 14.77 6.12 0.06
N GLY A 271 14.26 6.84 1.07
CA GLY A 271 13.81 6.24 2.33
C GLY A 271 14.95 5.84 3.28
N ASP A 272 16.17 6.29 3.01
CA ASP A 272 17.35 5.94 3.80
C ASP A 272 17.36 6.65 5.17
N ARG A 273 17.73 5.91 6.22
CA ARG A 273 17.68 6.38 7.61
C ARG A 273 18.94 6.04 8.37
N TYR A 274 19.43 7.03 9.08
CA TYR A 274 20.43 6.86 10.11
C TYR A 274 19.71 6.44 11.38
N ILE A 275 19.91 5.20 11.84
CA ILE A 275 19.16 4.61 12.96
C ILE A 275 20.12 4.29 14.11
N LEU A 276 19.75 4.74 15.29
CA LEU A 276 20.39 4.47 16.57
C LEU A 276 19.46 3.64 17.45
N THR A 277 19.99 2.56 18.00
CA THR A 277 19.29 1.64 18.90
C THR A 277 19.80 1.81 20.32
N ARG A 278 18.92 1.68 21.31
CA ARG A 278 19.34 1.77 22.71
C ARG A 278 20.18 0.55 23.10
N GLN A 279 21.28 0.77 23.82
CA GLN A 279 21.98 -0.31 24.53
C GLN A 279 21.41 -0.45 25.95
N ASP A 280 21.13 -1.69 26.32
CA ASP A 280 20.72 -2.09 27.68
C ASP A 280 21.86 -1.92 28.70
#